data_AF-A0A2R7SEH4-F1
#
_entry.id   AF-A0A2R7SEH4-F1
#
_cell.length_a   1.000
_cell.length_b   1.000
_cell.length_c   1.000
_cell.angle_alpha   90.00
_cell.angle_beta   90.00
_cell.angle_gamma   90.00
#
_symmetry.space_group_name_H-M   'P 1'
#
loop_
_entity.id
_entity.type
_entity.pdbx_description
1 polymer ?
#
loop_
_entity_poly.entity_id
_entity_poly.type
_entity_poly.pdbx_seq_one_letter_code
_entity_poly.pdbx_strand_id
1 'polypeptide(L)'
;MALDAEAVERVIAADRQAEKPRSERLTEIRSAFNDLQPSYQGLISDLSGASLDQLRSLWRLSGFMAYATNEFSYAGAMMRVHDEYARRKILPPIELRQVLLESLIGFRQFDEARLYAAKAQVALEYIPRIEGAAQPSGKPLGILRVDARRGVLLRENLNLDDEVHVFVVGFIGCTFSRRAADAIERHDTLRRLMRDRSTWIVLPGPLYFSDVLAWNRDHPSTGFSYVDGMESWGFVDDWSTPTFYFVKRGKVVEKLKGWPDDAAGISALLEAMAAGGGSSE
;
A
#
# COMPACT_ATOMS: atom_id res chain seq x y z
N MET A 1 -8.97 29.88 3.89
CA MET A 1 -10.24 29.25 4.30
C MET A 1 -10.04 28.61 5.65
N ALA A 2 -10.92 28.82 6.63
CA ALA A 2 -10.72 28.22 7.95
C ALA A 2 -10.73 26.67 7.85
N LEU A 3 -9.91 26.00 8.66
CA LEU A 3 -9.92 24.54 8.74
C LEU A 3 -11.04 24.10 9.69
N ASP A 4 -12.24 23.99 9.16
CA ASP A 4 -13.44 23.53 9.85
C ASP A 4 -13.99 22.21 9.27
N ALA A 5 -15.03 21.67 9.89
CA ALA A 5 -15.59 20.39 9.51
C ALA A 5 -16.17 20.40 8.08
N GLU A 6 -16.79 21.51 7.64
CA GLU A 6 -17.39 21.62 6.31
C GLU A 6 -16.32 21.64 5.22
N ALA A 7 -15.22 22.36 5.45
CA ALA A 7 -14.12 22.39 4.51
C ALA A 7 -13.42 21.02 4.41
N VAL A 8 -13.27 20.30 5.53
CA VAL A 8 -12.75 18.93 5.53
C VAL A 8 -13.69 17.98 4.77
N GLU A 9 -15.01 18.06 4.97
CA GLU A 9 -15.96 17.23 4.23
C GLU A 9 -15.90 17.46 2.72
N ARG A 10 -15.63 18.68 2.25
CA ARG A 10 -15.48 18.94 0.81
C ARG A 10 -14.30 18.19 0.19
N VAL A 11 -13.17 18.12 0.88
CA VAL A 11 -12.01 17.34 0.42
C VAL A 11 -12.34 15.84 0.42
N ILE A 12 -12.99 15.34 1.47
CA ILE A 12 -13.38 13.93 1.57
C ILE A 12 -14.42 13.56 0.51
N ALA A 13 -15.37 14.46 0.22
CA ALA A 13 -16.42 14.24 -0.77
C ALA A 13 -15.87 14.08 -2.19
N ALA A 14 -14.69 14.64 -2.50
CA ALA A 14 -14.04 14.45 -3.80
C ALA A 14 -13.71 12.98 -4.10
N ASP A 15 -13.48 12.14 -3.08
CA ASP A 15 -13.25 10.70 -3.28
C ASP A 15 -14.54 9.89 -3.52
N ARG A 16 -15.71 10.43 -3.14
CA ARG A 16 -16.99 9.70 -3.20
C ARG A 16 -17.53 9.49 -4.62
N GLN A 17 -16.82 9.96 -5.65
CA GLN A 17 -17.19 9.80 -7.05
C GLN A 17 -16.75 8.43 -7.59
N ALA A 18 -17.43 7.36 -7.16
CA ALA A 18 -17.05 5.96 -7.42
C ALA A 18 -16.85 5.60 -8.90
N GLU A 19 -17.46 6.34 -9.82
CA GLU A 19 -17.38 6.10 -11.28
C GLU A 19 -16.08 6.60 -11.91
N LYS A 20 -15.37 7.55 -11.28
CA LYS A 20 -14.13 8.11 -11.84
C LYS A 20 -12.92 7.21 -11.58
N PRO A 21 -11.94 7.13 -12.50
CA PRO A 21 -10.65 6.51 -12.23
C PRO A 21 -9.96 7.10 -10.99
N ARG A 22 -9.24 6.27 -10.23
CA ARG A 22 -8.54 6.73 -9.01
C ARG A 22 -7.60 7.91 -9.28
N SER A 23 -6.89 7.93 -10.41
CA SER A 23 -6.00 9.03 -10.78
C SER A 23 -6.72 10.37 -10.91
N GLU A 24 -7.93 10.37 -11.49
CA GLU A 24 -8.77 11.55 -11.61
C GLU A 24 -9.28 12.00 -10.23
N ARG A 25 -9.80 11.06 -9.41
CA ARG A 25 -10.21 11.37 -8.03
C ARG A 25 -9.07 11.95 -7.19
N LEU A 26 -7.85 11.42 -7.31
CA LEU A 26 -6.69 11.95 -6.61
C LEU A 26 -6.33 13.38 -7.04
N THR A 27 -6.53 13.70 -8.32
CA THR A 27 -6.34 15.06 -8.83
C THR A 27 -7.34 16.02 -8.20
N GLU A 28 -8.61 15.63 -8.11
CA GLU A 28 -9.66 16.42 -7.47
C GLU A 28 -9.43 16.60 -5.96
N ILE A 29 -9.04 15.52 -5.26
CA ILE A 29 -8.69 15.56 -3.83
C ILE A 29 -7.55 16.55 -3.59
N ARG A 30 -6.46 16.47 -4.38
CA ARG A 30 -5.32 17.40 -4.26
C ARG A 30 -5.75 18.84 -4.56
N SER A 31 -6.57 19.05 -5.59
CA SER A 31 -7.10 20.38 -5.91
C SER A 31 -7.92 20.96 -4.74
N ALA A 32 -8.84 20.18 -4.17
CA ALA A 32 -9.64 20.60 -3.02
C ALA A 32 -8.79 20.86 -1.77
N PHE A 33 -7.74 20.06 -1.57
CA PHE A 33 -6.81 20.25 -0.46
C PHE A 33 -5.94 21.51 -0.61
N ASN A 34 -5.57 21.91 -1.84
CA ASN A 34 -4.74 23.10 -2.07
C ASN A 34 -5.38 24.38 -1.48
N ASP A 35 -6.71 24.50 -1.55
CA ASP A 35 -7.45 25.63 -0.97
C ASP A 35 -7.35 25.69 0.57
N LEU A 36 -7.12 24.54 1.21
CA LEU A 36 -6.94 24.38 2.65
C LEU A 36 -5.49 24.36 3.09
N GLN A 37 -4.55 24.15 2.17
CA GLN A 37 -3.14 23.93 2.48
C GLN A 37 -2.52 25.02 3.35
N PRO A 38 -2.75 26.33 3.12
CA PRO A 38 -2.19 27.37 4.00
C PRO A 38 -2.67 27.27 5.45
N SER A 39 -3.96 26.99 5.64
CA SER A 39 -4.56 26.87 6.98
C SER A 39 -4.19 25.56 7.67
N TYR A 40 -4.08 24.47 6.89
CA TYR A 40 -3.53 23.21 7.36
C TYR A 40 -2.08 23.37 7.85
N GLN A 41 -1.22 24.02 7.06
CA GLN A 41 0.19 24.24 7.41
C GLN A 41 0.35 25.20 8.59
N GLY A 42 -0.45 26.27 8.64
CA GLY A 42 -0.50 27.18 9.78
C GLY A 42 -0.83 26.44 11.08
N LEU A 43 -1.93 25.67 11.07
CA LEU A 43 -2.37 24.94 12.26
C LEU A 43 -1.41 23.84 12.66
N ILE A 44 -0.88 23.05 11.72
CA ILE A 44 0.06 21.98 12.07
C ILE A 44 1.37 22.56 12.61
N SER A 45 1.81 23.75 12.17
CA SER A 45 3.05 24.37 12.67
C SER A 45 2.97 24.71 14.17
N ASP A 46 1.81 25.18 14.66
CA ASP A 46 1.56 25.48 16.07
C ASP A 46 0.14 25.05 16.49
N LEU A 47 0.08 23.96 17.25
CA LEU A 47 -1.17 23.38 17.75
C LEU A 47 -1.63 23.96 19.09
N SER A 48 -0.81 24.79 19.75
CA SER A 48 -1.04 25.19 21.14
C SER A 48 -2.33 26.00 21.33
N GLY A 49 -2.67 26.84 20.34
CA GLY A 49 -3.89 27.66 20.31
C GLY A 49 -5.10 27.00 19.63
N ALA A 50 -4.96 25.79 19.08
CA ALA A 50 -6.04 25.14 18.34
C ALA A 50 -7.22 24.78 19.25
N SER A 51 -8.47 24.96 18.81
CA SER A 51 -9.64 24.41 19.50
C SER A 51 -9.72 22.88 19.35
N LEU A 52 -10.52 22.20 20.18
CA LEU A 52 -10.70 20.75 20.04
C LEU A 52 -11.34 20.36 18.70
N ASP A 53 -12.20 21.22 18.15
CA ASP A 53 -12.81 20.99 16.84
C ASP A 53 -11.81 21.18 15.71
N GLN A 54 -10.89 22.15 15.83
CA GLN A 54 -9.78 22.32 14.89
C GLN A 54 -8.83 21.11 14.93
N LEU A 55 -8.50 20.60 16.12
CA LEU A 55 -7.70 19.38 16.25
C LEU A 55 -8.41 18.17 15.62
N ARG A 56 -9.73 18.04 15.80
CA ARG A 56 -10.53 16.98 15.18
C ARG A 56 -10.55 17.11 13.65
N SER A 57 -10.77 18.31 13.12
CA SER A 57 -10.77 18.57 11.67
C SER A 57 -9.40 18.30 11.05
N LEU A 58 -8.33 18.77 11.70
CA LEU A 58 -6.96 18.49 11.28
C LEU A 58 -6.66 16.99 11.26
N TRP A 59 -7.02 16.28 12.32
CA TRP A 59 -6.87 14.83 12.37
C TRP A 59 -7.58 14.11 11.23
N ARG A 60 -8.87 14.42 11.02
CA ARG A 60 -9.70 13.79 9.98
C ARG A 60 -9.13 14.05 8.59
N LEU A 61 -8.70 15.27 8.32
CA LEU A 61 -8.09 15.64 7.06
C LEU A 61 -6.75 14.94 6.86
N SER A 62 -5.87 14.93 7.86
CA SER A 62 -4.59 14.22 7.79
C SER A 62 -4.78 12.72 7.57
N GLY A 63 -5.71 12.07 8.27
CA GLY A 63 -6.02 10.65 8.07
C GLY A 63 -6.55 10.36 6.66
N PHE A 64 -7.45 11.19 6.15
CA PHE A 64 -7.94 11.07 4.78
C PHE A 64 -6.82 11.28 3.75
N MET A 65 -5.98 12.31 3.92
CA MET A 65 -4.88 12.57 3.00
C MET A 65 -3.83 11.45 3.04
N ALA A 66 -3.49 10.93 4.22
CA ALA A 66 -2.61 9.78 4.38
C ALA A 66 -3.12 8.57 3.57
N TYR A 67 -4.41 8.27 3.67
CA TYR A 67 -5.05 7.19 2.89
C TYR A 67 -5.08 7.48 1.38
N ALA A 68 -5.49 8.69 0.98
CA ALA A 68 -5.67 9.04 -0.42
C ALA A 68 -4.33 9.08 -1.17
N THR A 69 -3.34 9.80 -0.62
CA THR A 69 -2.08 10.08 -1.31
C THR A 69 -0.98 9.06 -0.99
N ASN A 70 -1.13 8.28 0.07
CA ASN A 70 -0.08 7.41 0.60
C ASN A 70 1.22 8.19 0.90
N GLU A 71 1.09 9.39 1.47
CA GLU A 71 2.22 10.20 1.93
C GLU A 71 2.31 10.17 3.47
N PHE A 72 3.44 9.67 3.98
CA PHE A 72 3.66 9.50 5.43
C PHE A 72 3.63 10.81 6.23
N SER A 73 3.93 11.95 5.59
CA SER A 73 3.89 13.28 6.23
C SER A 73 2.55 13.58 6.89
N TYR A 74 1.43 13.08 6.34
CA TYR A 74 0.10 13.24 6.93
C TYR A 74 -0.10 12.34 8.17
N ALA A 75 0.47 11.13 8.20
CA ALA A 75 0.50 10.31 9.41
C ALA A 75 1.36 10.97 10.51
N GLY A 76 2.47 11.61 10.13
CA GLY A 76 3.26 12.46 11.05
C GLY A 76 2.45 13.62 11.62
N ALA A 77 1.61 14.28 10.81
CA ALA A 77 0.71 15.33 11.28
C ALA A 77 -0.33 14.82 12.28
N MET A 78 -0.88 13.62 12.04
CA MET A 78 -1.74 12.93 13.00
C MET A 78 -0.98 12.73 14.32
N MET A 79 0.22 12.14 14.33
CA MET A 79 1.01 11.96 15.56
C MET A 79 1.16 13.25 16.38
N ARG A 80 1.42 14.39 15.72
CA ARG A 80 1.50 15.71 16.39
C ARG A 80 0.18 16.12 17.05
N VAL A 81 -0.95 15.92 16.38
CA VAL A 81 -2.28 16.18 16.95
C VAL A 81 -2.57 15.27 18.15
N HIS A 82 -2.18 14.00 18.08
CA HIS A 82 -2.32 13.07 19.21
C HIS A 82 -1.48 13.53 20.41
N ASP A 83 -0.24 13.96 20.18
CA ASP A 83 0.62 14.47 21.24
C ASP A 83 0.07 15.76 21.86
N GLU A 84 -0.60 16.61 21.08
CA GLU A 84 -1.31 17.78 21.60
C GLU A 84 -2.51 17.39 22.49
N TYR A 85 -3.29 16.38 22.09
CA TYR A 85 -4.34 15.81 22.96
C TYR A 85 -3.76 15.31 24.28
N ALA A 86 -2.65 14.56 24.23
CA ALA A 86 -1.97 14.06 25.42
C ALA A 86 -1.43 15.21 26.30
N ARG A 87 -0.84 16.26 25.71
CA ARG A 87 -0.38 17.46 26.42
C ARG A 87 -1.52 18.15 27.18
N ARG A 88 -2.70 18.18 26.57
CA ARG A 88 -3.95 18.70 27.17
C ARG A 88 -4.62 17.73 28.14
N LYS A 89 -4.04 16.53 28.34
CA LYS A 89 -4.59 15.45 29.18
C LYS A 89 -5.99 15.00 28.73
N ILE A 90 -6.23 15.02 27.42
CA ILE A 90 -7.46 14.57 26.80
C ILE A 90 -7.16 13.30 26.01
N LEU A 91 -7.97 12.28 26.19
CA LEU A 91 -7.89 11.07 25.38
C LEU A 91 -8.67 11.28 24.08
N PRO A 92 -8.05 11.10 22.89
CA PRO A 92 -8.80 11.15 21.64
C PRO A 92 -9.83 10.03 21.57
N PRO A 93 -10.93 10.21 20.80
CA PRO A 93 -11.86 9.12 20.50
C PRO A 93 -11.14 7.87 19.98
N ILE A 94 -11.69 6.69 20.28
CA ILE A 94 -11.06 5.41 19.93
C ILE A 94 -10.85 5.26 18.42
N GLU A 95 -11.78 5.76 17.63
CA GLU A 95 -11.76 5.72 16.16
C GLU A 95 -10.56 6.50 15.63
N LEU A 96 -10.28 7.67 16.22
CA LEU A 96 -9.12 8.45 15.82
C LEU A 96 -7.85 7.68 16.13
N ARG A 97 -7.75 7.08 17.33
CA ARG A 97 -6.57 6.31 17.72
C ARG A 97 -6.36 5.08 16.81
N GLN A 98 -7.42 4.37 16.45
CA GLN A 98 -7.36 3.23 15.53
C GLN A 98 -6.84 3.66 14.15
N VAL A 99 -7.33 4.77 13.59
CA VAL A 99 -6.92 5.23 12.26
C VAL A 99 -5.42 5.61 12.20
N LEU A 100 -4.84 6.19 13.27
CA LEU A 100 -3.38 6.39 13.32
C LEU A 100 -2.62 5.07 13.39
N LEU A 101 -3.09 4.13 14.21
CA LEU A 101 -2.45 2.82 14.30
C LEU A 101 -2.43 2.11 12.94
N GLU A 102 -3.57 2.09 12.25
CA GLU A 102 -3.72 1.54 10.91
C GLU A 102 -2.82 2.26 9.89
N SER A 103 -2.70 3.58 9.98
CA SER A 103 -1.82 4.38 9.12
C SER A 103 -0.35 4.01 9.34
N LEU A 104 0.11 3.93 10.59
CA LEU A 104 1.49 3.53 10.92
C LEU A 104 1.80 2.13 10.38
N ILE A 105 0.88 1.19 10.53
CA ILE A 105 0.99 -0.17 9.96
C ILE A 105 1.01 -0.11 8.42
N GLY A 106 0.14 0.68 7.81
CA GLY A 106 0.07 0.90 6.36
C GLY A 106 1.39 1.40 5.77
N PHE A 107 2.05 2.33 6.47
CA PHE A 107 3.37 2.89 6.12
C PHE A 107 4.56 2.08 6.63
N ARG A 108 4.33 0.87 7.14
CA ARG A 108 5.36 -0.05 7.65
C ARG A 108 6.21 0.52 8.79
N GLN A 109 5.69 1.50 9.52
CA GLN A 109 6.28 2.07 10.74
C GLN A 109 5.90 1.20 11.95
N PHE A 110 6.33 -0.07 11.93
CA PHE A 110 5.86 -1.07 12.89
C PHE A 110 6.36 -0.83 14.31
N ASP A 111 7.56 -0.30 14.48
CA ASP A 111 8.09 -0.02 15.81
C ASP A 111 7.32 1.14 16.46
N GLU A 112 7.04 2.19 15.68
CA GLU A 112 6.17 3.30 16.06
C GLU A 112 4.76 2.84 16.36
N ALA A 113 4.19 1.92 15.55
CA ALA A 113 2.87 1.34 15.79
C ALA A 113 2.81 0.59 17.13
N ARG A 114 3.84 -0.20 17.50
CA ARG A 114 3.89 -0.89 18.80
C ARG A 114 3.93 0.10 19.97
N LEU A 115 4.78 1.12 19.87
CA LEU A 115 4.89 2.16 20.89
C LEU A 115 3.58 2.94 21.03
N TYR A 116 2.97 3.28 19.88
CA TYR A 116 1.72 4.01 19.83
C TYR A 116 0.56 3.22 20.43
N ALA A 117 0.36 1.96 20.05
CA ALA A 117 -0.75 1.14 20.55
C ALA A 117 -0.74 1.04 22.09
N ALA A 118 0.44 0.88 22.70
CA ALA A 118 0.59 0.87 24.15
C ALA A 118 0.20 2.21 24.80
N LYS A 119 0.69 3.34 24.25
CA LYS A 119 0.35 4.70 24.73
C LYS A 119 -1.14 5.02 24.54
N ALA A 120 -1.69 4.62 23.40
CA ALA A 120 -3.03 4.94 22.97
C ALA A 120 -4.09 3.96 23.49
N GLN A 121 -3.71 2.89 24.21
CA GLN A 121 -4.63 1.86 24.71
C GLN A 121 -5.53 1.28 23.61
N VAL A 122 -4.95 1.03 22.45
CA VAL A 122 -5.62 0.38 21.32
C VAL A 122 -5.12 -1.05 21.21
N ALA A 123 -6.02 -2.00 20.98
CA ALA A 123 -5.62 -3.37 20.70
C ALA A 123 -4.76 -3.41 19.43
N LEU A 124 -3.61 -4.06 19.52
CA LEU A 124 -2.71 -4.27 18.40
C LEU A 124 -2.72 -5.75 18.04
N GLU A 125 -3.21 -6.06 16.85
CA GLU A 125 -2.98 -7.36 16.25
C GLU A 125 -1.49 -7.59 16.01
N TYR A 126 -1.08 -8.86 15.90
CA TYR A 126 0.32 -9.19 15.71
C TYR A 126 0.89 -8.48 14.47
N ILE A 127 1.94 -7.68 14.69
CA ILE A 127 2.74 -7.10 13.61
C ILE A 127 4.17 -7.67 13.64
N PRO A 128 4.62 -8.36 12.56
CA PRO A 128 5.95 -8.92 12.47
C PRO A 128 7.03 -7.83 12.56
N ARG A 129 8.25 -8.21 12.93
CA ARG A 129 9.40 -7.31 12.75
C ARG A 129 9.82 -7.30 11.28
N ILE A 130 10.34 -6.17 10.84
CA ILE A 130 11.05 -6.09 9.55
C ILE A 130 12.54 -6.26 9.83
N GLU A 131 13.19 -7.16 9.12
CA GLU A 131 14.62 -7.42 9.20
C GLU A 131 15.28 -7.22 7.83
N GLY A 132 16.59 -6.93 7.83
CA GLY A 132 17.36 -6.61 6.62
C GLY A 132 17.89 -5.17 6.65
N ALA A 133 18.89 -4.89 5.81
CA ALA A 133 19.49 -3.56 5.72
C ALA A 133 18.43 -2.52 5.31
N ALA A 134 18.53 -1.31 5.85
CA ALA A 134 17.75 -0.18 5.36
C ALA A 134 18.00 -0.01 3.86
N GLN A 135 16.98 0.45 3.14
CA GLN A 135 17.13 0.65 1.70
C GLN A 135 18.27 1.63 1.41
N PRO A 136 19.18 1.29 0.49
CA PRO A 136 20.18 2.22 0.01
C PRO A 136 19.51 3.51 -0.50
N SER A 137 20.21 4.64 -0.38
CA SER A 137 19.82 5.87 -1.05
C SER A 137 19.78 5.63 -2.57
N GLY A 138 18.58 5.68 -3.16
CA GLY A 138 18.38 5.50 -4.61
C GLY A 138 17.28 4.50 -4.93
N LYS A 139 16.01 4.85 -4.66
CA LYS A 139 14.74 4.16 -5.00
C LYS A 139 14.85 2.69 -5.51
N PRO A 140 15.44 1.73 -4.77
CA PRO A 140 15.44 0.35 -5.20
C PRO A 140 14.01 -0.23 -5.15
N LEU A 141 13.70 -1.17 -6.04
CA LEU A 141 12.41 -1.84 -6.02
C LEU A 141 12.33 -2.81 -4.84
N GLY A 142 11.83 -2.31 -3.72
CA GLY A 142 11.81 -3.03 -2.46
C GLY A 142 10.53 -3.81 -2.19
N ILE A 143 10.70 -5.02 -1.68
CA ILE A 143 9.63 -5.82 -1.10
C ILE A 143 9.96 -6.22 0.34
N LEU A 144 8.90 -6.59 1.05
CA LEU A 144 8.94 -7.25 2.34
C LEU A 144 8.42 -8.67 2.15
N ARG A 145 9.34 -9.63 2.01
CA ARG A 145 9.04 -11.05 1.85
C ARG A 145 8.68 -11.66 3.20
N VAL A 146 7.66 -12.52 3.21
CA VAL A 146 7.23 -13.20 4.44
C VAL A 146 8.14 -14.40 4.74
N ASP A 147 8.78 -14.39 5.91
CA ASP A 147 9.44 -15.57 6.47
C ASP A 147 8.50 -16.24 7.48
N ALA A 148 7.79 -17.26 7.02
CA ALA A 148 6.82 -17.99 7.83
C ALA A 148 7.44 -18.77 9.00
N ARG A 149 8.71 -19.18 8.89
CA ARG A 149 9.38 -19.95 9.95
C ARG A 149 9.74 -19.06 11.13
N ARG A 150 10.17 -17.84 10.84
CA ARG A 150 10.64 -16.87 11.84
C ARG A 150 9.54 -15.90 12.27
N GLY A 151 8.44 -15.80 11.52
CA GLY A 151 7.38 -14.84 11.76
C GLY A 151 7.85 -13.39 11.52
N VAL A 152 8.72 -13.17 10.54
CA VAL A 152 9.26 -11.84 10.25
C VAL A 152 9.03 -11.47 8.79
N LEU A 153 9.14 -10.18 8.49
CA LEU A 153 9.27 -9.69 7.13
C LEU A 153 10.74 -9.45 6.82
N LEU A 154 11.24 -10.06 5.76
CA LEU A 154 12.59 -9.85 5.26
C LEU A 154 12.54 -8.80 4.17
N ARG A 155 13.29 -7.72 4.35
CA ARG A 155 13.47 -6.68 3.34
C ARG A 155 14.40 -7.18 2.25
N GLU A 156 13.92 -7.10 1.02
CA GLU A 156 14.65 -7.51 -0.18
C GLU A 156 14.52 -6.45 -1.26
N ASN A 157 15.62 -6.20 -1.96
CA ASN A 157 15.62 -5.36 -3.16
C ASN A 157 15.61 -6.27 -4.38
N LEU A 158 14.67 -6.03 -5.27
CA LEU A 158 14.58 -6.76 -6.52
C LEU A 158 15.52 -6.12 -7.54
N ASN A 159 16.35 -6.94 -8.15
CA ASN A 159 17.14 -6.55 -9.30
C ASN A 159 16.35 -6.90 -10.56
N LEU A 160 16.01 -5.88 -11.34
CA LEU A 160 15.34 -6.06 -12.63
C LEU A 160 16.43 -6.17 -13.69
N ASP A 161 16.91 -7.39 -13.87
CA ASP A 161 17.92 -7.70 -14.86
C ASP A 161 17.38 -7.60 -16.31
N ASP A 162 18.12 -8.17 -17.25
CA ASP A 162 17.78 -8.17 -18.67
C ASP A 162 16.63 -9.11 -19.03
N GLU A 163 16.23 -10.02 -18.12
CA GLU A 163 15.09 -10.90 -18.33
C GLU A 163 13.76 -10.20 -17.97
N VAL A 164 12.65 -10.83 -18.34
CA VAL A 164 11.33 -10.33 -17.97
C VAL A 164 10.93 -10.86 -16.61
N HIS A 165 10.61 -9.94 -15.72
CA HIS A 165 10.03 -10.21 -14.41
C HIS A 165 8.57 -9.78 -14.37
N VAL A 166 7.69 -10.62 -13.83
CA VAL A 166 6.26 -10.34 -13.73
C VAL A 166 5.93 -9.84 -12.33
N PHE A 167 5.43 -8.62 -12.24
CA PHE A 167 4.84 -8.09 -11.01
C PHE A 167 3.34 -8.29 -11.04
N VAL A 168 2.81 -9.02 -10.07
CA VAL A 168 1.37 -9.27 -9.96
C VAL A 168 0.82 -8.46 -8.81
N VAL A 169 0.06 -7.42 -9.13
CA VAL A 169 -0.74 -6.69 -8.14
C VAL A 169 -1.95 -7.54 -7.82
N GLY A 170 -2.03 -8.03 -6.58
CA GLY A 170 -3.08 -8.93 -6.14
C GLY A 170 -3.61 -8.59 -4.76
N PHE A 171 -4.72 -9.25 -4.41
CA PHE A 171 -5.31 -9.17 -3.09
C PHE A 171 -5.90 -10.52 -2.69
N ILE A 172 -5.64 -10.96 -1.45
CA ILE A 172 -6.03 -12.28 -0.93
C ILE A 172 -7.56 -12.49 -0.96
N GLY A 173 -8.32 -11.42 -0.73
CA GLY A 173 -9.79 -11.44 -0.77
C GLY A 173 -10.38 -11.32 -2.18
N CYS A 174 -9.58 -11.15 -3.23
CA CYS A 174 -10.08 -11.01 -4.59
C CYS A 174 -10.27 -12.39 -5.26
N THR A 175 -11.51 -12.71 -5.62
CA THR A 175 -11.87 -13.97 -6.31
C THR A 175 -11.08 -14.17 -7.61
N PHE A 176 -10.84 -13.11 -8.39
CA PHE A 176 -10.07 -13.20 -9.62
C PHE A 176 -8.59 -13.48 -9.36
N SER A 177 -8.00 -12.88 -8.31
CA SER A 177 -6.61 -13.16 -7.92
C SER A 177 -6.44 -14.61 -7.48
N ARG A 178 -7.41 -15.14 -6.72
CA ARG A 178 -7.46 -16.56 -6.33
C ARG A 178 -7.55 -17.49 -7.53
N ARG A 179 -8.49 -17.25 -8.45
CA ARG A 179 -8.62 -18.06 -9.67
C ARG A 179 -7.34 -18.07 -10.50
N ALA A 180 -6.68 -16.91 -10.66
CA ALA A 180 -5.41 -16.82 -11.37
C ALA A 180 -4.32 -17.65 -10.69
N ALA A 181 -4.15 -17.51 -9.38
CA ALA A 181 -3.19 -18.30 -8.60
C ALA A 181 -3.45 -19.81 -8.71
N ASP A 182 -4.70 -20.25 -8.53
CA ASP A 182 -5.10 -21.65 -8.65
C ASP A 182 -4.84 -22.22 -10.05
N ALA A 183 -5.08 -21.44 -11.10
CA ALA A 183 -4.81 -21.83 -12.48
C ALA A 183 -3.30 -21.95 -12.76
N ILE A 184 -2.50 -21.00 -12.27
CA ILE A 184 -1.04 -21.00 -12.40
C ILE A 184 -0.42 -22.19 -11.67
N GLU A 185 -0.84 -22.46 -10.43
CA GLU A 185 -0.34 -23.58 -9.63
C GLU A 185 -0.67 -24.95 -10.25
N ARG A 186 -1.80 -25.07 -10.96
CA ARG A 186 -2.18 -26.30 -11.66
C ARG A 186 -1.49 -26.50 -13.01
N HIS A 187 -0.88 -25.47 -13.57
CA HIS A 187 -0.24 -25.53 -14.89
C HIS A 187 1.29 -25.61 -14.75
N ASP A 188 1.89 -26.76 -15.06
CA ASP A 188 3.32 -27.04 -14.77
C ASP A 188 4.31 -25.99 -15.29
N THR A 189 4.16 -25.55 -16.55
CA THR A 189 5.03 -24.52 -17.14
C THR A 189 4.92 -23.19 -16.39
N LEU A 190 3.69 -22.69 -16.19
CA LEU A 190 3.45 -21.43 -15.49
C LEU A 190 3.84 -21.51 -14.02
N ARG A 191 3.55 -22.61 -13.34
CA ARG A 191 3.97 -22.83 -11.94
C ARG A 191 5.47 -22.65 -11.77
N ARG A 192 6.29 -23.13 -12.72
CA ARG A 192 7.74 -22.96 -12.70
C ARG A 192 8.14 -21.52 -13.04
N LEU A 193 7.63 -20.99 -14.15
CA LEU A 193 7.94 -19.64 -14.60
C LEU A 193 7.59 -18.57 -13.54
N MET A 194 6.42 -18.67 -12.93
CA MET A 194 5.96 -17.71 -11.93
C MET A 194 6.74 -17.82 -10.62
N ARG A 195 7.17 -19.02 -10.24
CA ARG A 195 8.05 -19.20 -9.08
C ARG A 195 9.38 -18.45 -9.23
N ASP A 196 9.95 -18.52 -10.43
CA ASP A 196 11.31 -18.05 -10.67
C ASP A 196 11.33 -16.59 -11.14
N ARG A 197 10.27 -16.13 -11.83
CA ARG A 197 10.22 -14.84 -12.53
C ARG A 197 9.00 -13.99 -12.19
N SER A 198 8.36 -14.23 -11.04
CA SER A 198 7.28 -13.36 -10.59
C SER A 198 7.38 -12.93 -9.14
N THR A 199 6.87 -11.74 -8.87
CA THR A 199 6.65 -11.23 -7.52
C THR A 199 5.20 -10.82 -7.40
N TRP A 200 4.45 -11.53 -6.57
CA TRP A 200 3.09 -11.15 -6.21
C TRP A 200 3.15 -10.15 -5.07
N ILE A 201 2.55 -8.99 -5.26
CA ILE A 201 2.54 -7.91 -4.27
C ILE A 201 1.12 -7.61 -3.82
N VAL A 202 0.97 -7.42 -2.51
CA VAL A 202 -0.25 -6.87 -1.92
C VAL A 202 -0.18 -5.36 -1.96
N LEU A 203 -1.33 -4.75 -2.20
CA LEU A 203 -1.58 -3.32 -2.07
C LEU A 203 -1.01 -2.74 -0.76
N PRO A 204 -0.48 -1.50 -0.78
CA PRO A 204 -0.26 -0.74 0.44
C PRO A 204 -1.56 -0.62 1.25
N GLY A 205 -1.44 -0.61 2.57
CA GLY A 205 -2.60 -0.59 3.46
C GLY A 205 -2.50 -1.64 4.57
N PRO A 206 -3.65 -2.17 5.05
CA PRO A 206 -3.70 -3.06 6.20
C PRO A 206 -2.78 -4.26 6.06
N LEU A 207 -2.20 -4.68 7.17
CA LEU A 207 -1.27 -5.80 7.21
C LEU A 207 -2.03 -7.10 7.49
N TYR A 208 -2.49 -7.77 6.43
CA TYR A 208 -3.14 -9.09 6.51
C TYR A 208 -2.12 -10.23 6.71
N PHE A 209 -1.29 -10.15 7.76
CA PHE A 209 -0.11 -11.03 7.89
C PHE A 209 -0.46 -12.51 7.99
N SER A 210 -1.45 -12.86 8.82
CA SER A 210 -1.92 -14.25 8.96
C SER A 210 -2.49 -14.80 7.67
N ASP A 211 -3.22 -13.98 6.92
CA ASP A 211 -3.85 -14.40 5.66
C ASP A 211 -2.80 -14.56 4.56
N VAL A 212 -1.78 -13.71 4.52
CA VAL A 212 -0.64 -13.86 3.59
C VAL A 212 0.15 -15.12 3.95
N LEU A 213 0.39 -15.39 5.23
CA LEU A 213 1.04 -16.63 5.66
C LEU A 213 0.27 -17.87 5.19
N ALA A 214 -1.05 -17.88 5.38
CA ALA A 214 -1.91 -18.97 4.92
C ALA A 214 -1.86 -19.11 3.39
N TRP A 215 -1.99 -17.99 2.67
CA TRP A 215 -1.91 -17.96 1.21
C TRP A 215 -0.60 -18.52 0.69
N ASN A 216 0.54 -18.06 1.21
CA ASN A 216 1.87 -18.45 0.71
C ASN A 216 2.19 -19.92 0.98
N ARG A 217 1.59 -20.51 2.00
CA ARG A 217 1.67 -21.96 2.23
C ARG A 217 0.89 -22.72 1.16
N ASP A 218 -0.29 -22.23 0.80
CA ASP A 218 -1.21 -22.91 -0.12
C ASP A 218 -0.85 -22.64 -1.60
N HIS A 219 -0.13 -21.55 -1.90
CA HIS A 219 0.28 -21.14 -3.25
C HIS A 219 1.78 -20.77 -3.30
N PRO A 220 2.70 -21.76 -3.26
CA PRO A 220 4.14 -21.52 -3.16
C PRO A 220 4.78 -20.87 -4.40
N SER A 221 4.16 -20.96 -5.57
CA SER A 221 4.63 -20.31 -6.81
C SER A 221 3.99 -18.93 -7.02
N THR A 222 2.93 -18.59 -6.30
CA THR A 222 2.25 -17.28 -6.36
C THR A 222 2.10 -16.64 -4.99
N GLY A 223 3.15 -16.79 -4.16
CA GLY A 223 3.18 -16.26 -2.81
C GLY A 223 3.30 -14.73 -2.78
N PHE A 224 2.46 -14.09 -1.97
CA PHE A 224 2.44 -12.66 -1.77
C PHE A 224 3.61 -12.15 -0.92
N SER A 225 4.12 -10.99 -1.31
CA SER A 225 4.98 -10.11 -0.53
C SER A 225 4.31 -8.74 -0.37
N TYR A 226 4.81 -7.90 0.54
CA TYR A 226 4.35 -6.52 0.64
C TYR A 226 5.31 -5.58 -0.09
N VAL A 227 4.78 -4.47 -0.59
CA VAL A 227 5.60 -3.33 -1.00
C VAL A 227 6.22 -2.69 0.25
N ASP A 228 7.52 -2.43 0.23
CA ASP A 228 8.25 -1.78 1.34
C ASP A 228 8.04 -0.24 1.34
N GLY A 229 7.92 0.37 0.15
CA GLY A 229 7.60 1.78 -0.01
C GLY A 229 7.13 2.09 -1.43
N MET A 230 6.15 2.98 -1.57
CA MET A 230 5.48 3.22 -2.86
C MET A 230 6.32 3.98 -3.89
N GLU A 231 7.34 4.72 -3.44
CA GLU A 231 8.11 5.59 -4.32
C GLU A 231 8.91 4.86 -5.41
N SER A 232 9.27 3.59 -5.18
CA SER A 232 9.97 2.77 -6.18
C SER A 232 9.03 2.00 -7.11
N TRP A 233 7.72 2.07 -6.88
CA TRP A 233 6.68 1.37 -7.65
C TRP A 233 5.93 2.29 -8.62
N GLY A 234 6.53 3.39 -9.04
CA GLY A 234 5.90 4.41 -9.89
C GLY A 234 5.43 3.93 -11.28
N PHE A 235 5.86 2.74 -11.72
CA PHE A 235 5.37 2.11 -12.95
C PHE A 235 4.01 1.41 -12.77
N VAL A 236 3.58 1.16 -11.53
CA VAL A 236 2.26 0.58 -11.23
C VAL A 236 1.21 1.68 -11.29
N ASP A 237 0.60 1.82 -12.46
CA ASP A 237 -0.41 2.82 -12.79
C ASP A 237 -1.85 2.39 -12.40
N ASP A 238 -2.07 1.10 -12.16
CA ASP A 238 -3.35 0.48 -11.90
C ASP A 238 -3.21 -0.56 -10.79
N TRP A 239 -3.90 -0.30 -9.69
CA TRP A 239 -3.87 -1.11 -8.48
C TRP A 239 -5.05 -2.09 -8.39
N SER A 240 -5.82 -2.25 -9.47
CA SER A 240 -6.87 -3.27 -9.57
C SER A 240 -6.27 -4.68 -9.62
N THR A 241 -7.03 -5.67 -9.14
CA THR A 241 -6.51 -7.02 -8.91
C THR A 241 -7.29 -8.10 -9.68
N PRO A 242 -6.61 -9.12 -10.22
CA PRO A 242 -5.18 -9.17 -10.45
C PRO A 242 -4.78 -8.27 -11.63
N THR A 243 -3.63 -7.62 -11.56
CA THR A 243 -2.99 -6.98 -12.72
C THR A 243 -1.54 -7.46 -12.81
N PHE A 244 -1.12 -7.90 -14.00
CA PHE A 244 0.20 -8.43 -14.30
C PHE A 244 0.98 -7.40 -15.09
N TYR A 245 2.09 -6.94 -14.53
CA TYR A 245 3.04 -6.03 -15.15
C TYR A 245 4.27 -6.80 -15.55
N PHE A 246 4.54 -6.87 -16.85
CA PHE A 246 5.75 -7.50 -17.37
C PHE A 246 6.82 -6.43 -17.48
N VAL A 247 7.91 -6.60 -16.74
CA VAL A 247 8.95 -5.60 -16.62
C VAL A 247 10.27 -6.17 -17.12
N LYS A 248 10.94 -5.45 -18.04
CA LYS A 248 12.25 -5.79 -18.57
C LYS A 248 13.16 -4.58 -18.45
N ARG A 249 14.34 -4.71 -17.84
CA ARG A 249 15.29 -3.59 -17.65
C ARG A 249 14.63 -2.35 -17.00
N GLY A 250 13.77 -2.58 -16.00
CA GLY A 250 13.04 -1.52 -15.30
C GLY A 250 11.89 -0.86 -16.06
N LYS A 251 11.51 -1.34 -17.24
CA LYS A 251 10.41 -0.79 -18.04
C LYS A 251 9.28 -1.81 -18.21
N VAL A 252 8.04 -1.34 -18.07
CA VAL A 252 6.86 -2.15 -18.39
C VAL A 252 6.81 -2.36 -19.90
N VAL A 253 6.82 -3.61 -20.33
CA VAL A 253 6.73 -4.02 -21.74
C VAL A 253 5.35 -4.56 -22.12
N GLU A 254 4.59 -5.06 -21.15
CA GLU A 254 3.23 -5.58 -21.34
C GLU A 254 2.43 -5.44 -20.03
N LYS A 255 1.10 -5.32 -20.14
CA LYS A 255 0.19 -5.27 -18.98
C LYS A 255 -1.07 -6.09 -19.25
N LEU A 256 -1.29 -7.12 -18.43
CA LEU A 256 -2.54 -7.90 -18.45
C LEU A 256 -3.39 -7.54 -17.23
N LYS A 257 -4.68 -7.25 -17.46
CA LYS A 257 -5.61 -6.86 -16.40
C LYS A 257 -6.73 -7.89 -16.23
N GLY A 258 -6.98 -8.25 -14.98
CA GLY A 258 -8.02 -9.20 -14.60
C GLY A 258 -7.67 -10.65 -14.92
N TRP A 259 -8.65 -11.52 -14.71
CA TRP A 259 -8.57 -12.94 -15.04
C TRP A 259 -9.96 -13.43 -15.49
N PRO A 260 -10.26 -13.39 -16.81
CA PRO A 260 -11.60 -13.69 -17.32
C PRO A 260 -11.95 -15.17 -17.09
N ASP A 261 -11.11 -16.06 -17.63
CA ASP A 261 -11.17 -17.50 -17.44
C ASP A 261 -9.77 -18.12 -17.52
N ASP A 262 -9.68 -19.38 -17.09
CA ASP A 262 -8.40 -20.08 -16.95
C ASP A 262 -7.71 -20.29 -18.31
N ALA A 263 -8.45 -20.61 -19.38
CA ALA A 263 -7.86 -20.88 -20.68
C ALA A 263 -7.31 -19.60 -21.32
N ALA A 264 -8.11 -18.53 -21.34
CA ALA A 264 -7.70 -17.23 -21.88
C ALA A 264 -6.57 -16.62 -21.04
N GLY A 265 -6.67 -16.69 -19.70
CA GLY A 265 -5.65 -16.17 -18.79
C GLY A 265 -4.30 -16.88 -18.94
N ILE A 266 -4.31 -18.22 -19.03
CA ILE A 266 -3.10 -19.03 -19.25
C ILE A 266 -2.45 -18.69 -20.59
N SER A 267 -3.22 -18.63 -21.68
CA SER A 267 -2.69 -18.29 -23.01
C SER A 267 -2.04 -16.91 -23.01
N ALA A 268 -2.75 -15.89 -22.50
CA ALA A 268 -2.25 -14.52 -22.46
C ALA A 268 -0.96 -14.40 -21.64
N LEU A 269 -0.88 -15.10 -20.49
CA LEU A 269 0.31 -15.08 -19.63
C LEU A 269 1.51 -15.73 -20.33
N LEU A 270 1.31 -16.87 -21.01
CA LEU A 270 2.38 -17.53 -21.76
C LEU A 270 2.86 -16.69 -22.95
N GLU A 271 1.94 -16.08 -23.69
CA GLU A 271 2.24 -15.20 -24.82
C GLU A 271 3.05 -13.98 -24.37
N ALA A 272 2.63 -13.31 -23.29
CA ALA A 272 3.33 -12.14 -22.75
C ALA A 272 4.74 -12.49 -22.22
N MET A 273 4.89 -13.65 -21.57
CA MET A 273 6.21 -14.15 -21.15
C MET A 273 7.13 -14.43 -22.34
N ALA A 274 6.60 -15.00 -23.43
CA ALA A 274 7.37 -15.30 -24.63
C ALA A 274 7.77 -14.01 -25.38
N ALA A 275 6.84 -13.07 -25.56
CA ALA A 275 7.09 -11.79 -26.22
C ALA A 275 8.14 -10.95 -25.48
N GLY A 276 8.11 -10.98 -24.14
CA GLY A 276 9.13 -10.33 -23.32
C GLY A 276 10.53 -10.95 -23.46
N GLY A 277 10.60 -12.26 -23.69
CA GLY A 277 11.86 -13.01 -23.87
C GLY A 277 12.51 -12.82 -25.23
N GLY A 278 11.75 -12.48 -26.28
CA GLY A 278 12.26 -12.30 -27.64
C GLY A 278 12.62 -10.85 -27.97
N SER A 279 13.87 -10.43 -27.72
CA SER A 279 14.54 -9.32 -28.44
C SER A 279 16.03 -9.29 -28.09
N SER A 280 16.84 -9.94 -28.93
CA SER A 280 18.27 -9.69 -29.13
C SER A 280 18.65 -10.22 -30.52
N GLU A 281 18.45 -9.37 -31.53
CA GLU A 281 19.40 -9.26 -32.65
C GLU A 281 20.19 -7.95 -32.45
#